data_AF-A0A1G4W6N8-F1
#
_entry.id   AF-A0A1G4W6N8-F1
#
_cell.length_a   1.000
_cell.length_b   1.000
_cell.length_c   1.000
_cell.angle_alpha   90.00
_cell.angle_beta   90.00
_cell.angle_gamma   90.00
#
_symmetry.space_group_name_H-M   'P 1'
#
loop_
_entity.id
_entity.type
_entity.pdbx_description
1 polymer ?
#
loop_
_entity_poly.entity_id
_entity_poly.type
_entity_poly.pdbx_seq_one_letter_code
_entity_poly.pdbx_strand_id
1 'polypeptide(L)'
;MKKIFLLFLVTTFAVSCSDENASSNENPTTFPMSASIDSQSFPMEPEAGGNFSDATGGIYGSEYHLLEGYRMQSIATAKTTLKDYKYYIRLAIPKIDVSVGTHTFTNTHIPNGYFADLDIAAVVDDNGENEATFNGKIIVNSYDVATQRVKGTFEFKTNNGVTATQTHVVSGTFNYVLAD
;
A
#
# COMPACT_ATOMS: atom_id res chain seq x y z
N MET A 1 29.83 48.66 39.81
CA MET A 1 28.81 48.53 38.75
C MET A 1 28.71 47.06 38.35
N LYS A 2 27.52 46.64 37.95
CA LYS A 2 26.95 45.28 38.08
C LYS A 2 27.69 44.19 37.28
N LYS A 3 27.85 43.02 37.92
CA LYS A 3 28.33 41.76 37.33
C LYS A 3 27.26 41.22 36.37
N ILE A 4 27.62 40.99 35.11
CA ILE A 4 26.75 40.34 34.12
C ILE A 4 26.95 38.83 34.26
N PHE A 5 25.94 38.16 34.80
CA PHE A 5 25.81 36.71 34.76
C PHE A 5 25.21 36.35 33.39
N LEU A 6 26.02 35.77 32.50
CA LEU A 6 25.55 35.22 31.23
C LEU A 6 25.15 33.75 31.49
N LEU A 7 23.85 33.49 31.52
CA LEU A 7 23.27 32.16 31.72
C LEU A 7 23.35 31.39 30.39
N PHE A 8 24.22 30.39 30.31
CA PHE A 8 24.23 29.39 29.24
C PHE A 8 22.98 28.52 29.38
N LEU A 9 22.02 28.68 28.46
CA LEU A 9 20.89 27.76 28.34
C LEU A 9 21.27 26.64 27.36
N VAL A 10 21.79 25.54 27.91
CA VAL A 10 22.01 24.30 27.17
C VAL A 10 20.66 23.58 27.07
N THR A 11 19.99 23.70 25.92
CA THR A 11 18.84 22.85 25.60
C THR A 11 19.37 21.50 25.14
N THR A 12 19.35 20.51 26.04
CA THR A 12 19.50 19.10 25.68
C THR A 12 18.26 18.67 24.91
N PHE A 13 18.41 18.37 23.62
CA PHE A 13 17.46 17.54 22.91
C PHE A 13 17.54 16.14 23.53
N ALA A 14 16.55 15.79 24.34
CA ALA A 14 16.34 14.42 24.75
C ALA A 14 15.95 13.63 23.49
N VAL A 15 16.89 12.81 23.03
CA VAL A 15 16.63 11.73 22.07
C VAL A 15 15.73 10.74 22.83
N SER A 16 14.42 10.78 22.56
CA SER A 16 13.52 9.74 23.01
C SER A 16 13.75 8.52 22.12
N CYS A 17 14.73 7.70 22.49
CA CYS A 17 14.70 6.28 22.14
C CYS A 17 13.50 5.67 22.87
N SER A 18 12.40 5.44 22.16
CA SER A 18 11.52 4.35 22.55
C SER A 18 12.18 3.06 22.06
N ASP A 19 13.07 2.52 22.90
CA ASP A 19 13.37 1.10 22.90
C ASP A 19 12.08 0.37 23.28
N GLU A 20 11.21 0.14 22.30
CA GLU A 20 10.18 -0.87 22.42
C GLU A 20 10.77 -2.19 21.95
N ASN A 21 11.48 -2.79 22.90
CA ASN A 21 11.79 -4.21 22.87
C ASN A 21 10.48 -4.98 23.10
N ALA A 22 9.63 -4.99 22.08
CA ALA A 22 8.40 -5.79 22.04
C ALA A 22 8.70 -7.07 21.26
N SER A 23 9.08 -8.10 22.00
CA SER A 23 8.83 -9.47 21.60
C SER A 23 7.31 -9.68 21.57
N SER A 24 6.68 -9.35 20.45
CA SER A 24 5.34 -9.82 20.15
C SER A 24 5.23 -10.14 18.66
N ASN A 25 4.81 -11.36 18.36
CA ASN A 25 4.26 -11.79 17.08
C ASN A 25 2.94 -11.05 16.77
N GLU A 26 2.85 -9.75 17.05
CA GLU A 26 1.66 -8.98 16.74
C GLU A 26 1.60 -8.75 15.23
N ASN A 27 0.47 -9.17 14.66
CA ASN A 27 0.07 -8.74 13.33
C ASN A 27 -0.24 -7.25 13.39
N PRO A 28 0.33 -6.39 12.53
CA PRO A 28 -0.14 -5.01 12.41
C PRO A 28 -1.63 -5.02 12.04
N THR A 29 -2.50 -4.65 13.00
CA THR A 29 -3.95 -4.88 12.90
C THR A 29 -4.75 -3.74 12.28
N THR A 30 -4.17 -2.57 12.04
CA THR A 30 -4.98 -1.42 11.59
C THR A 30 -4.90 -1.16 10.08
N PHE A 31 -3.71 -1.11 9.48
CA PHE A 31 -3.55 -0.83 8.04
C PHE A 31 -2.29 -1.51 7.50
N PRO A 32 -2.41 -2.73 6.91
CA PRO A 32 -1.24 -3.44 6.36
C PRO A 32 -0.70 -2.79 5.09
N MET A 33 -1.46 -1.87 4.48
CA MET A 33 -1.06 -1.10 3.32
C MET A 33 -1.30 0.40 3.56
N SER A 34 -0.39 1.22 3.06
CA SER A 34 -0.62 2.65 2.86
C SER A 34 -0.43 2.97 1.39
N ALA A 35 -1.19 3.94 0.88
CA ALA A 35 -1.11 4.35 -0.51
C ALA A 35 -1.08 5.87 -0.64
N SER A 36 -0.65 6.33 -1.79
CA SER A 36 -0.72 7.70 -2.22
C SER A 36 -1.06 7.74 -3.69
N ILE A 37 -2.11 8.46 -4.06
CA ILE A 37 -2.48 8.74 -5.46
C ILE A 37 -2.18 10.20 -5.70
N ASP A 38 -1.28 10.52 -6.64
CA ASP A 38 -0.84 11.89 -6.94
C ASP A 38 -0.45 12.71 -5.69
N SER A 39 0.34 12.10 -4.80
CA SER A 39 0.80 12.69 -3.54
C SER A 39 -0.29 12.90 -2.46
N GLN A 40 -1.53 12.44 -2.67
CA GLN A 40 -2.54 12.36 -1.62
C GLN A 40 -2.49 11.01 -0.95
N SER A 41 -2.12 10.97 0.34
CA SER A 41 -1.92 9.72 1.08
C SER A 41 -3.18 9.25 1.79
N PHE A 42 -3.34 7.93 1.77
CA PHE A 42 -4.48 7.20 2.27
C PHE A 42 -4.00 5.97 3.06
N PRO A 43 -4.31 5.84 4.36
CA PRO A 43 -4.34 4.51 4.99
C PRO A 43 -5.35 3.63 4.26
N MET A 44 -4.95 2.38 3.99
CA MET A 44 -5.78 1.39 3.31
C MET A 44 -6.16 0.29 4.30
N GLU A 45 -7.44 0.15 4.55
CA GLU A 45 -8.04 -0.89 5.38
C GLU A 45 -7.80 -2.27 4.74
N PRO A 46 -7.64 -3.33 5.54
CA PRO A 46 -7.68 -4.68 4.98
C PRO A 46 -9.11 -5.03 4.55
N GLU A 47 -9.26 -5.65 3.39
CA GLU A 47 -10.58 -6.07 2.88
C GLU A 47 -11.23 -7.16 3.76
N ALA A 48 -10.43 -8.15 4.17
CA ALA A 48 -10.79 -9.14 5.18
C ALA A 48 -9.84 -8.98 6.36
N GLY A 49 -10.40 -8.65 7.54
CA GLY A 49 -9.67 -8.15 8.71
C GLY A 49 -8.30 -8.77 8.97
N GLY A 50 -7.30 -7.92 9.23
CA GLY A 50 -5.93 -8.31 9.54
C GLY A 50 -4.95 -7.89 8.47
N ASN A 51 -3.84 -8.60 8.35
CA ASN A 51 -2.75 -8.31 7.41
C ASN A 51 -2.36 -9.57 6.64
N PHE A 52 -3.29 -10.50 6.46
CA PHE A 52 -3.05 -11.71 5.70
C PHE A 52 -3.29 -11.43 4.21
N SER A 53 -2.47 -12.02 3.35
CA SER A 53 -2.77 -12.08 1.92
C SER A 53 -3.97 -12.98 1.66
N ASP A 54 -4.71 -12.77 0.57
CA ASP A 54 -5.56 -13.80 0.00
C ASP A 54 -4.70 -14.89 -0.68
N ALA A 55 -4.75 -16.09 -0.11
CA ALA A 55 -4.00 -17.26 -0.58
C ALA A 55 -4.56 -17.86 -1.88
N THR A 56 -5.79 -17.52 -2.27
CA THR A 56 -6.36 -17.98 -3.55
C THR A 56 -5.76 -17.23 -4.75
N GLY A 57 -5.12 -16.07 -4.49
CA GLY A 57 -4.54 -15.18 -5.48
C GLY A 57 -5.58 -14.38 -6.28
N GLY A 58 -6.87 -14.49 -5.93
CA GLY A 58 -7.98 -13.79 -6.55
C GLY A 58 -7.94 -13.82 -8.09
N ILE A 59 -8.03 -12.64 -8.69
CA ILE A 59 -8.05 -12.46 -10.15
C ILE A 59 -6.73 -12.86 -10.86
N TYR A 60 -5.63 -13.01 -10.11
CA TYR A 60 -4.31 -13.34 -10.63
C TYR A 60 -4.03 -14.86 -10.63
N GLY A 61 -4.86 -15.63 -9.92
CA GLY A 61 -4.81 -17.08 -9.89
C GLY A 61 -3.95 -17.68 -8.77
N SER A 62 -4.02 -19.00 -8.63
CA SER A 62 -3.50 -19.77 -7.49
C SER A 62 -1.99 -19.68 -7.25
N GLU A 63 -1.24 -19.19 -8.23
CA GLU A 63 0.22 -19.03 -8.19
C GLU A 63 0.66 -17.77 -7.40
N TYR A 64 -0.29 -16.98 -6.90
CA TYR A 64 -0.03 -15.70 -6.23
C TYR A 64 -0.61 -15.67 -4.82
N HIS A 65 0.07 -14.93 -3.95
CA HIS A 65 -0.56 -14.28 -2.80
C HIS A 65 -1.05 -12.90 -3.25
N LEU A 66 -2.31 -12.59 -2.97
CA LEU A 66 -2.90 -11.30 -3.28
C LEU A 66 -2.91 -10.42 -2.03
N LEU A 67 -2.20 -9.29 -2.06
CA LEU A 67 -2.23 -8.30 -0.99
C LEU A 67 -3.20 -7.20 -1.37
N GLU A 68 -4.22 -6.96 -0.54
CA GLU A 68 -5.28 -6.00 -0.86
C GLU A 68 -5.34 -4.90 0.19
N GLY A 69 -5.32 -3.66 -0.28
CA GLY A 69 -5.63 -2.48 0.49
C GLY A 69 -6.90 -1.84 -0.04
N TYR A 70 -7.83 -1.54 0.85
CA TYR A 70 -9.15 -0.99 0.54
C TYR A 70 -9.33 0.40 1.16
N ARG A 71 -10.03 1.30 0.46
CA ARG A 71 -10.51 2.55 1.06
C ARG A 71 -11.78 3.07 0.40
N MET A 72 -12.71 3.52 1.23
CA MET A 72 -13.81 4.38 0.79
C MET A 72 -13.42 5.85 0.85
N GLN A 73 -13.68 6.60 -0.22
CA GLN A 73 -13.46 8.03 -0.26
C GLN A 73 -14.63 8.74 -0.95
N SER A 74 -15.25 9.68 -0.23
CA SER A 74 -16.26 10.57 -0.81
C SER A 74 -15.58 11.65 -1.65
N ILE A 75 -15.97 11.79 -2.92
CA ILE A 75 -15.54 12.87 -3.80
C ILE A 75 -16.73 13.80 -4.04
N ALA A 76 -16.58 15.07 -3.65
CA ALA A 76 -17.53 16.11 -4.00
C ALA A 76 -17.32 16.54 -5.46
N THR A 77 -18.20 16.09 -6.36
CA THR A 77 -18.30 16.68 -7.70
C THR A 77 -19.15 17.95 -7.63
N ALA A 78 -18.80 18.97 -8.42
CA ALA A 78 -19.25 20.36 -8.25
C ALA A 78 -20.77 20.62 -8.39
N LYS A 79 -21.63 19.60 -8.57
CA LYS A 79 -23.09 19.73 -8.51
C LYS A 79 -23.73 18.46 -7.89
N THR A 80 -24.16 18.61 -6.63
CA THR A 80 -25.30 17.93 -5.99
C THR A 80 -25.28 16.43 -5.69
N THR A 81 -24.19 15.68 -5.91
CA THR A 81 -24.10 14.31 -5.34
C THR A 81 -22.67 13.99 -4.92
N LEU A 82 -22.46 13.75 -3.62
CA LEU A 82 -21.25 13.06 -3.15
C LEU A 82 -21.31 11.66 -3.73
N LYS A 83 -20.33 11.31 -4.58
CA LYS A 83 -20.13 9.91 -4.97
C LYS A 83 -19.05 9.34 -4.07
N ASP A 84 -19.41 8.29 -3.36
CA ASP A 84 -18.43 7.49 -2.65
C ASP A 84 -17.79 6.53 -3.65
N TYR A 85 -16.46 6.51 -3.66
CA TYR A 85 -15.66 5.60 -4.46
C TYR A 85 -14.96 4.61 -3.53
N LYS A 86 -14.92 3.34 -3.94
CA LYS A 86 -14.08 2.30 -3.38
C LYS A 86 -12.80 2.26 -4.18
N TYR A 87 -11.66 2.37 -3.50
CA TYR A 87 -10.33 2.19 -4.07
C TYR A 87 -9.77 0.87 -3.57
N TYR A 88 -9.43 -0.02 -4.48
CA TYR A 88 -8.71 -1.26 -4.21
C TYR A 88 -7.34 -1.19 -4.85
N ILE A 89 -6.29 -1.28 -4.04
CA ILE A 89 -4.95 -1.54 -4.55
C ILE A 89 -4.64 -3.00 -4.29
N ARG A 90 -4.29 -3.72 -5.34
CA ARG A 90 -3.91 -5.11 -5.24
C ARG A 90 -2.46 -5.30 -5.67
N LEU A 91 -1.71 -6.07 -4.89
CA LEU A 91 -0.35 -6.48 -5.22
C LEU A 91 -0.34 -8.00 -5.37
N ALA A 92 -0.04 -8.49 -6.57
CA ALA A 92 0.19 -9.90 -6.83
C ALA A 92 1.65 -10.24 -6.52
N ILE A 93 1.86 -11.04 -5.47
CA ILE A 93 3.17 -11.54 -5.04
C ILE A 93 3.26 -13.02 -5.43
N PRO A 94 4.20 -13.45 -6.28
CA PRO A 94 4.29 -14.84 -6.68
C PRO A 94 4.58 -15.74 -5.47
N LYS A 95 3.90 -16.88 -5.38
CA LYS A 95 4.16 -17.88 -4.33
C LYS A 95 5.53 -18.51 -4.47
N ILE A 96 5.97 -18.69 -5.71
CA ILE A 96 7.31 -19.15 -6.02
C ILE A 96 8.30 -17.97 -5.97
N ASP A 97 9.42 -18.15 -5.29
CA ASP A 97 10.55 -17.22 -5.28
C ASP A 97 10.26 -15.80 -4.74
N VAL A 98 9.48 -15.70 -3.65
CA VAL A 98 9.39 -14.47 -2.84
C VAL A 98 10.81 -14.05 -2.41
N SER A 99 11.27 -12.91 -2.92
CA SER A 99 12.66 -12.49 -2.78
C SER A 99 12.77 -10.99 -2.56
N VAL A 100 13.74 -10.62 -1.72
CA VAL A 100 14.09 -9.22 -1.45
C VAL A 100 14.71 -8.61 -2.71
N GLY A 101 14.24 -7.44 -3.11
CA GLY A 101 14.70 -6.77 -4.32
C GLY A 101 13.65 -5.90 -4.97
N THR A 102 14.02 -5.33 -6.12
CA THR A 102 13.13 -4.53 -6.96
C THR A 102 12.60 -5.39 -8.11
N HIS A 103 11.28 -5.49 -8.21
CA HIS A 103 10.56 -6.27 -9.21
C HIS A 103 9.75 -5.33 -10.09
N THR A 104 10.20 -5.10 -11.32
CA THR A 104 9.53 -4.20 -12.28
C THR A 104 8.55 -4.97 -13.15
N PHE A 105 7.43 -4.34 -13.51
CA PHE A 105 6.42 -4.90 -14.39
C PHE A 105 5.90 -3.87 -15.40
N THR A 106 5.34 -4.36 -16.51
CA THR A 106 4.67 -3.55 -17.55
C THR A 106 3.15 -3.65 -17.40
N ASN A 107 2.38 -3.25 -18.41
CA ASN A 107 0.92 -3.34 -18.42
C ASN A 107 0.36 -4.76 -18.53
N THR A 108 1.23 -5.78 -18.60
CA THR A 108 0.82 -7.18 -18.75
C THR A 108 1.29 -7.95 -17.53
N HIS A 109 0.33 -8.59 -16.86
CA HIS A 109 0.62 -9.61 -15.86
C HIS A 109 1.30 -10.81 -16.52
N ILE A 110 2.49 -11.16 -16.06
CA ILE A 110 3.26 -12.32 -16.54
C ILE A 110 3.24 -13.43 -15.47
N PRO A 111 3.23 -14.72 -15.86
CA PRO A 111 3.31 -15.82 -14.92
C PRO A 111 4.53 -15.70 -13.99
N ASN A 112 4.32 -15.94 -12.70
CA ASN A 112 5.30 -15.82 -11.63
C ASN A 112 5.96 -14.43 -11.48
N GLY A 113 5.41 -13.40 -12.13
CA GLY A 113 5.90 -12.03 -12.02
C GLY A 113 5.10 -11.21 -11.02
N TYR A 114 5.77 -10.31 -10.31
CA TYR A 114 5.13 -9.31 -9.47
C TYR A 114 4.26 -8.38 -10.33
N PHE A 115 3.09 -8.01 -9.82
CA PHE A 115 2.20 -7.07 -10.50
C PHE A 115 1.39 -6.28 -9.49
N ALA A 116 0.92 -5.09 -9.89
CA ALA A 116 0.02 -4.30 -9.09
C ALA A 116 -1.03 -3.60 -9.98
N ASP A 117 -2.20 -3.38 -9.42
CA ASP A 117 -3.25 -2.59 -10.06
C ASP A 117 -4.01 -1.72 -9.06
N LEU A 118 -4.82 -0.84 -9.65
CA LEU A 118 -5.79 -0.01 -8.97
C LEU A 118 -7.14 -0.29 -9.60
N ASP A 119 -8.13 -0.56 -8.77
CA ASP A 119 -9.54 -0.74 -9.14
C ASP A 119 -10.36 0.30 -8.38
N ILE A 120 -11.19 1.05 -9.10
CA ILE A 120 -12.03 2.13 -8.61
C ILE A 120 -13.48 1.79 -8.94
N ALA A 121 -14.30 1.58 -7.93
CA ALA A 121 -15.73 1.31 -8.10
C ALA A 121 -16.57 2.40 -7.43
N ALA A 122 -17.59 2.90 -8.12
CA ALA A 122 -18.56 3.80 -7.48
C ALA A 122 -19.50 2.98 -6.56
N VAL A 123 -19.66 3.41 -5.31
CA VAL A 123 -20.44 2.67 -4.29
C VAL A 123 -21.93 2.53 -4.66
N VAL A 124 -22.45 3.46 -5.46
CA VAL A 124 -23.89 3.57 -5.72
C VAL A 124 -24.38 2.54 -6.75
N ASP A 125 -23.51 2.08 -7.63
CA ASP A 125 -23.84 1.14 -8.70
C ASP A 125 -22.85 -0.03 -8.83
N ASP A 126 -21.77 -0.06 -8.04
CA ASP A 126 -20.67 -1.03 -8.09
C ASP A 126 -20.13 -1.26 -9.52
N ASN A 127 -20.36 -0.30 -10.42
CA ASN A 127 -19.75 -0.30 -11.73
C ASN A 127 -18.29 0.13 -11.52
N GLY A 128 -17.36 -0.79 -11.80
CA GLY A 128 -15.94 -0.48 -11.87
C GLY A 128 -15.68 0.52 -13.00
N GLU A 129 -14.72 1.41 -12.79
CA GLU A 129 -14.16 2.19 -13.87
C GLU A 129 -13.21 1.28 -14.70
N ASN A 130 -12.75 1.73 -15.88
CA ASN A 130 -11.90 0.89 -16.74
C ASN A 130 -10.41 1.22 -16.56
N GLU A 131 -9.84 0.87 -15.41
CA GLU A 131 -8.46 1.20 -15.10
C GLU A 131 -7.47 0.41 -15.96
N ALA A 132 -6.36 1.08 -16.30
CA ALA A 132 -5.26 0.43 -16.99
C ALA A 132 -3.94 0.77 -16.32
N THR A 133 -3.34 -0.22 -15.66
CA THR A 133 -1.95 -0.13 -15.22
C THR A 133 -1.01 -0.15 -16.42
N PHE A 134 -0.08 0.81 -16.47
CA PHE A 134 0.88 0.94 -17.57
C PHE A 134 2.22 0.25 -17.27
N ASN A 135 2.72 0.42 -16.06
CA ASN A 135 3.97 -0.14 -15.55
C ASN A 135 4.14 0.23 -14.08
N GLY A 136 5.05 -0.46 -13.42
CA GLY A 136 5.43 -0.13 -12.05
C GLY A 136 6.57 -0.98 -11.53
N LYS A 137 6.75 -0.89 -10.22
CA LYS A 137 7.70 -1.69 -9.45
C LYS A 137 7.12 -2.03 -8.08
N ILE A 138 7.41 -3.23 -7.62
CA ILE A 138 7.28 -3.63 -6.22
C ILE A 138 8.69 -3.80 -5.68
N ILE A 139 9.00 -3.17 -4.55
CA ILE A 139 10.27 -3.30 -3.84
C ILE A 139 9.99 -4.10 -2.58
N VAL A 140 10.42 -5.36 -2.56
CA VAL A 140 10.40 -6.18 -1.34
C VAL A 140 11.61 -5.80 -0.51
N ASN A 141 11.39 -5.09 0.61
CA ASN A 141 12.44 -4.66 1.52
C ASN A 141 12.89 -5.79 2.46
N SER A 142 11.96 -6.65 2.89
CA SER A 142 12.26 -7.80 3.73
C SER A 142 11.22 -8.90 3.54
N TYR A 143 11.68 -10.15 3.60
CA TYR A 143 10.82 -11.33 3.70
C TYR A 143 11.35 -12.25 4.82
N ASP A 144 10.53 -12.48 5.84
CA ASP A 144 10.82 -13.42 6.92
C ASP A 144 10.10 -14.74 6.63
N VAL A 145 10.88 -15.79 6.33
CA VAL A 145 10.36 -17.12 5.98
C VAL A 145 9.68 -17.80 7.18
N ALA A 146 10.08 -17.50 8.41
CA ALA A 146 9.52 -18.15 9.60
C ALA A 146 8.13 -17.60 9.94
N THR A 147 7.92 -16.30 9.73
CA THR A 147 6.63 -15.62 9.96
C THR A 147 5.83 -15.40 8.68
N GLN A 148 6.36 -15.84 7.53
CA GLN A 148 5.87 -15.55 6.18
C GLN A 148 5.58 -14.06 5.94
N ARG A 149 6.28 -13.18 6.65
CA ARG A 149 5.98 -11.75 6.64
C ARG A 149 6.79 -11.04 5.56
N VAL A 150 6.08 -10.42 4.63
CA VAL A 150 6.66 -9.61 3.55
C VAL A 150 6.41 -8.13 3.81
N LYS A 151 7.46 -7.31 3.67
CA LYS A 151 7.38 -5.86 3.80
C LYS A 151 8.02 -5.19 2.60
N GLY A 152 7.44 -4.09 2.15
CA GLY A 152 7.97 -3.40 0.99
C GLY A 152 7.29 -2.09 0.67
N THR A 153 7.64 -1.58 -0.51
CA THR A 153 6.99 -0.43 -1.14
C THR A 153 6.58 -0.77 -2.57
N PHE A 154 5.66 0.01 -3.12
CA PHE A 154 5.26 -0.11 -4.52
C PHE A 154 5.13 1.27 -5.14
N GLU A 155 5.26 1.31 -6.46
CA GLU A 155 4.97 2.49 -7.27
C GLU A 155 4.55 2.03 -8.67
N PHE A 156 3.41 2.49 -9.16
CA PHE A 156 2.94 2.21 -10.51
C PHE A 156 2.18 3.38 -11.10
N LYS A 157 2.03 3.34 -12.42
CA LYS A 157 1.26 4.31 -13.19
C LYS A 157 0.00 3.65 -13.70
N THR A 158 -1.13 4.33 -13.49
CA THR A 158 -2.44 3.89 -13.97
C THR A 158 -3.23 5.09 -14.49
N ASN A 159 -4.35 4.85 -15.15
CA ASN A 159 -5.35 5.89 -15.41
C ASN A 159 -6.43 5.89 -14.30
N ASN A 160 -7.43 6.75 -14.41
CA ASN A 160 -8.55 6.82 -13.45
C ASN A 160 -9.80 6.05 -13.90
N GLY A 161 -9.65 5.17 -14.88
CA GLY A 161 -10.73 4.39 -15.48
C GLY A 161 -11.78 5.17 -16.31
N VAL A 162 -11.73 6.52 -16.30
CA VAL A 162 -12.61 7.38 -17.12
C VAL A 162 -11.95 7.79 -18.42
N THR A 163 -10.68 8.18 -18.39
CA THR A 163 -9.93 8.62 -19.59
C THR A 163 -8.55 7.98 -19.67
N ALA A 164 -8.27 7.29 -20.78
CA ALA A 164 -6.99 6.61 -20.99
C ALA A 164 -5.77 7.55 -21.09
N THR A 165 -5.99 8.85 -21.31
CA THR A 165 -4.93 9.86 -21.45
C THR A 165 -4.48 10.45 -20.13
N GLN A 166 -5.26 10.32 -19.06
CA GLN A 166 -4.88 10.78 -17.74
C GLN A 166 -4.01 9.72 -17.07
N THR A 167 -2.83 10.11 -16.60
CA THR A 167 -1.91 9.20 -15.90
C THR A 167 -1.72 9.68 -14.48
N HIS A 168 -1.95 8.77 -13.54
CA HIS A 168 -1.76 8.95 -12.12
C HIS A 168 -0.57 8.12 -11.64
N VAL A 169 0.12 8.61 -10.62
CA VAL A 169 1.14 7.83 -9.92
C VAL A 169 0.55 7.33 -8.61
N VAL A 170 0.54 6.01 -8.44
CA VAL A 170 0.15 5.34 -7.21
C VAL A 170 1.41 4.80 -6.56
N SER A 171 1.64 5.11 -5.29
CA SER A 171 2.77 4.59 -4.53
C SER A 171 2.37 4.27 -3.10
N GLY A 172 3.16 3.47 -2.40
CA GLY A 172 2.77 3.08 -1.05
C GLY A 172 3.72 2.11 -0.36
N THR A 173 3.28 1.64 0.80
CA THR A 173 3.98 0.63 1.62
C THR A 173 3.05 -0.55 1.88
N PHE A 174 3.63 -1.73 2.11
CA PHE A 174 2.89 -2.92 2.52
C PHE A 174 3.63 -3.72 3.60
N ASN A 175 2.88 -4.39 4.47
CA ASN A 175 3.37 -5.27 5.53
C ASN A 175 2.34 -6.37 5.80
N TYR A 176 2.49 -7.50 5.11
CA TYR A 176 1.53 -8.61 5.12
C TYR A 176 2.19 -9.91 5.57
N VAL A 177 1.39 -10.81 6.14
CA VAL A 177 1.72 -12.23 6.29
C VAL A 177 1.14 -12.97 5.10
N LEU A 178 1.98 -13.70 4.38
CA LEU A 178 1.56 -14.52 3.25
C LEU A 178 0.86 -15.77 3.80
N ALA A 179 -0.44 -15.89 3.55
CA ALA A 179 -1.25 -17.04 3.97
C ALA A 179 -1.09 -18.21 2.99
N ASP A 180 -1.05 -19.43 3.52
CA ASP A 180 -0.96 -20.69 2.74
C ASP A 180 -2.25 -21.04 1.99
#